data_AF-A0A5Q0NW68-F1
#
_entry.id   AF-A0A5Q0NW68-F1
#
_cell.length_a   1.000
_cell.length_b   1.000
_cell.length_c   1.000
_cell.angle_alpha   90.00
_cell.angle_beta   90.00
_cell.angle_gamma   90.00
#
_symmetry.space_group_name_H-M   'P 1'
#
loop_
_entity.id
_entity.type
_entity.pdbx_description
1 polymer ?
#
loop_
_entity_poly.entity_id
_entity_poly.type
_entity_poly.pdbx_seq_one_letter_code
_entity_poly.pdbx_strand_id
1 'polypeptide(L)'
;MAKPMPWQRRRTATEARETDPGPAPSHPTAPVAADEPPAAPQRRRVADATPLLLLRAAHAKQGVLTAAGLAAAAGISGRPGREVGVVFATVLVGQTILGWHNDLVDRDRDRRHDRPGKPVAQGLLDPGTVWFALLCAVLLVVPLSVATGVRAGLFYLASLAVGMLANLVLRRGLLSWLPWALSYALYPAYLSYGGWGGADTGSAPEPVMVVLAAFLGIGVHLLVSLWGLVPDNADGWRTLPLRLGLRLGASRLLSVTSAYLLLVLVALAVVGAQVGLAR
;
A
#
# COMPACT_ATOMS: atom_id res chain seq x y z
N MET A 1 0.38 50.37 61.02
CA MET A 1 0.80 50.58 59.62
C MET A 1 -0.35 51.25 58.87
N ALA A 2 -0.05 52.28 58.08
CA ALA A 2 -0.92 53.44 57.79
C ALA A 2 -2.18 53.18 56.91
N LYS A 3 -3.22 53.99 57.18
CA LYS A 3 -4.43 54.32 56.38
C LYS A 3 -4.16 55.62 55.57
N PRO A 4 -5.03 56.16 54.66
CA PRO A 4 -6.24 55.67 53.96
C PRO A 4 -6.33 56.09 52.45
N MET A 5 -7.51 55.91 51.81
CA MET A 5 -7.98 56.41 50.48
C MET A 5 -8.04 57.96 50.38
N PRO A 6 -8.80 58.68 49.49
CA PRO A 6 -9.59 58.46 48.23
C PRO A 6 -9.41 59.58 47.15
N TRP A 7 -10.21 59.58 46.06
CA TRP A 7 -10.99 60.72 45.49
C TRP A 7 -11.10 60.79 43.95
N GLN A 8 -12.35 61.03 43.52
CA GLN A 8 -12.79 61.40 42.18
C GLN A 8 -12.64 62.91 41.90
N ARG A 9 -12.80 63.24 40.60
CA ARG A 9 -13.25 64.51 39.97
C ARG A 9 -12.21 65.57 39.61
N ARG A 10 -12.17 65.90 38.32
CA ARG A 10 -12.74 67.17 37.78
C ARG A 10 -12.88 67.12 36.26
N ARG A 11 -14.07 67.47 35.78
CA ARG A 11 -14.33 68.01 34.43
C ARG A 11 -14.26 69.55 34.53
N THR A 12 -13.64 70.18 33.54
CA THR A 12 -13.81 71.59 33.11
C THR A 12 -13.55 71.57 31.60
N ALA A 13 -14.56 71.68 30.74
CA ALA A 13 -15.22 72.91 30.26
C ALA A 13 -14.33 73.73 29.29
N THR A 14 -14.66 73.57 28.00
CA THR A 14 -14.73 74.58 26.92
C THR A 14 -13.50 75.43 26.61
N GLU A 15 -12.92 75.21 25.42
CA GLU A 15 -12.57 76.30 24.52
C GLU A 15 -12.77 75.84 23.07
N ALA A 16 -13.74 76.47 22.40
CA ALA A 16 -13.94 76.39 20.97
C ALA A 16 -12.79 77.14 20.28
N ARG A 17 -12.04 76.44 19.44
CA ARG A 17 -11.20 77.08 18.43
C ARG A 17 -11.56 76.49 17.08
N GLU A 18 -12.25 77.33 16.33
CA GLU A 18 -12.57 77.19 14.93
C GLU A 18 -11.26 77.08 14.15
N THR A 19 -10.99 75.90 13.60
CA THR A 19 -9.96 75.67 12.58
C THR A 19 -10.57 74.75 11.54
N ASP A 20 -10.91 75.32 10.39
CA ASP A 20 -11.25 74.61 9.17
C ASP A 20 -10.01 73.89 8.61
N PRO A 21 -10.06 72.57 8.36
CA PRO A 21 -9.06 71.91 7.56
C PRO A 21 -9.70 71.01 6.49
N GLY A 22 -10.18 71.60 5.39
CA GLY A 22 -10.09 71.02 4.05
C GLY A 22 -10.94 69.78 3.73
N PRO A 23 -11.03 69.40 2.45
CA PRO A 23 -11.91 68.33 2.01
C PRO A 23 -11.46 66.97 2.58
N ALA A 24 -12.44 66.19 3.02
CA ALA A 24 -12.22 64.84 3.56
C ALA A 24 -11.39 63.97 2.60
N PRO A 25 -10.44 63.15 3.10
CA PRO A 25 -9.74 62.21 2.24
C PRO A 25 -10.75 61.21 1.68
N SER A 26 -10.79 61.09 0.35
CA SER A 26 -11.52 60.04 -0.34
C SER A 26 -11.02 58.68 0.16
N HIS A 27 -11.89 57.89 0.77
CA HIS A 27 -11.62 56.48 0.99
C HIS A 27 -11.35 55.83 -0.37
N PRO A 28 -10.23 55.11 -0.57
CA PRO A 28 -10.09 54.25 -1.72
C PRO A 28 -11.22 53.22 -1.65
N THR A 29 -12.14 53.26 -2.63
CA THR A 29 -13.06 52.15 -2.89
C THR A 29 -12.23 50.87 -2.98
N ALA A 30 -12.49 49.92 -2.06
CA ALA A 30 -11.92 48.59 -2.16
C ALA A 30 -12.17 48.04 -3.57
N PRO A 31 -11.18 47.42 -4.23
CA PRO A 31 -11.41 46.82 -5.52
C PRO A 31 -12.52 45.79 -5.36
N VAL A 32 -13.61 45.99 -6.10
CA VAL A 32 -14.65 44.98 -6.29
C VAL A 32 -13.91 43.72 -6.75
N ALA A 33 -13.99 42.66 -5.94
CA ALA A 33 -13.47 41.35 -6.34
C ALA A 33 -14.15 41.01 -7.66
N ALA A 34 -13.39 41.08 -8.75
CA ALA A 34 -13.85 40.57 -10.02
C ALA A 34 -14.13 39.08 -9.80
N ASP A 35 -15.37 38.66 -10.05
CA ASP A 35 -15.74 37.24 -10.05
C ASP A 35 -14.72 36.51 -10.93
N GLU A 36 -13.93 35.65 -10.29
CA GLU A 36 -12.96 34.82 -10.98
C GLU A 36 -13.76 33.93 -11.94
N PRO A 37 -13.50 33.98 -13.26
CA PRO A 37 -14.30 33.20 -14.21
C PRO A 37 -14.21 31.72 -13.83
N PRO A 38 -15.34 30.97 -13.87
CA PRO A 38 -15.35 29.57 -13.47
C PRO A 38 -14.28 28.80 -14.24
N ALA A 39 -13.42 28.11 -13.48
CA ALA A 39 -12.32 27.34 -14.04
C ALA A 39 -12.82 26.48 -15.20
N ALA A 40 -12.21 26.66 -16.38
CA ALA A 40 -12.61 25.95 -17.59
C ALA A 40 -12.64 24.43 -17.33
N PRO A 41 -13.66 23.70 -17.80
CA PRO A 41 -13.78 22.27 -17.53
C PRO A 41 -12.54 21.54 -18.03
N GLN A 42 -11.73 21.02 -17.10
CA GLN A 42 -10.58 20.19 -17.44
C GLN A 42 -11.09 19.00 -18.24
N ARG A 43 -10.67 18.91 -19.52
CA ARG A 43 -10.95 17.77 -20.38
C ARG A 43 -10.45 16.51 -19.69
N ARG A 44 -11.36 15.70 -19.16
CA ARG A 44 -11.08 14.38 -18.59
C ARG A 44 -10.36 13.56 -19.66
N ARG A 45 -9.11 13.19 -19.40
CA ARG A 45 -8.35 12.32 -20.30
C ARG A 45 -8.90 10.90 -20.13
N VAL A 46 -8.79 10.07 -21.17
CA VAL A 46 -9.11 8.62 -21.04
C VAL A 46 -8.32 8.00 -19.88
N ALA A 47 -7.10 8.49 -19.63
CA ALA A 47 -6.25 8.11 -18.51
C ALA A 47 -6.83 8.39 -17.11
N ASP A 48 -7.88 9.21 -17.02
CA ASP A 48 -8.59 9.57 -15.77
C ASP A 48 -9.87 8.75 -15.58
N ALA A 49 -10.14 7.78 -16.47
CA ALA A 49 -11.26 6.87 -16.30
C ALA A 49 -11.07 6.03 -15.03
N THR A 50 -12.11 5.96 -14.19
CA THR A 50 -12.10 5.25 -12.90
C THR A 50 -11.53 3.83 -12.98
N PRO A 51 -11.87 2.98 -13.98
CA PRO A 51 -11.30 1.63 -14.08
C PRO A 51 -9.77 1.63 -14.27
N LEU A 52 -9.23 2.58 -15.05
CA LEU A 52 -7.80 2.71 -15.28
C LEU A 52 -7.08 3.24 -14.03
N LEU A 53 -7.72 4.15 -13.29
CA LEU A 53 -7.20 4.63 -12.01
C LEU A 53 -7.18 3.53 -10.95
N LEU A 54 -8.22 2.70 -10.88
CA LEU A 54 -8.25 1.52 -10.02
C LEU A 54 -7.15 0.52 -10.40
N LEU A 55 -6.94 0.26 -11.69
CA LEU A 55 -5.87 -0.61 -12.17
C LEU A 55 -4.48 -0.06 -11.81
N ARG A 56 -4.28 1.25 -11.92
CA ARG A 56 -3.02 1.90 -11.50
C ARG A 56 -2.81 1.76 -9.99
N ALA A 57 -3.83 2.01 -9.19
CA ALA A 57 -3.78 1.87 -7.73
C ALA A 57 -3.59 0.41 -7.26
N ALA A 58 -3.89 -0.57 -8.12
CA ALA A 58 -3.74 -2.00 -7.80
C ALA A 58 -2.28 -2.50 -7.83
N HIS A 59 -1.29 -1.67 -8.19
CA HIS A 59 0.12 -2.07 -8.34
C HIS A 59 0.30 -3.28 -9.27
N ALA A 60 -0.37 -3.23 -10.43
CA ALA A 60 -0.57 -4.35 -11.34
C ALA A 60 0.70 -5.17 -11.66
N LYS A 61 1.87 -4.52 -11.79
CA LYS A 61 3.13 -5.23 -12.10
C LYS A 61 3.48 -6.27 -11.04
N GLN A 62 3.47 -5.90 -9.76
CA GLN A 62 3.79 -6.82 -8.68
C GLN A 62 2.70 -7.88 -8.54
N GLY A 63 1.43 -7.46 -8.62
CA GLY A 63 0.30 -8.39 -8.50
C GLY A 63 0.31 -9.48 -9.56
N VAL A 64 0.56 -9.12 -10.82
CA VAL A 64 0.67 -10.06 -11.94
C VAL A 64 1.86 -10.99 -11.78
N LEU A 65 3.02 -10.48 -11.34
CA LEU A 65 4.21 -11.32 -11.13
C LEU A 65 3.98 -12.38 -10.04
N THR A 66 3.39 -11.99 -8.90
CA THR A 66 3.07 -12.94 -7.82
C THR A 66 2.02 -13.96 -8.28
N ALA A 67 0.97 -13.51 -8.99
CA ALA A 67 -0.07 -14.39 -9.52
C ALA A 67 0.48 -15.39 -10.55
N ALA A 68 1.32 -14.92 -11.47
CA ALA A 68 1.98 -15.77 -12.46
C ALA A 68 2.93 -16.78 -11.79
N GLY A 69 3.68 -16.37 -10.77
CA GLY A 69 4.59 -17.25 -10.03
C GLY A 69 3.85 -18.39 -9.32
N LEU A 70 2.76 -18.09 -8.60
CA LEU A 70 1.95 -19.12 -7.95
C LEU A 70 1.21 -20.02 -8.95
N ALA A 71 0.70 -19.44 -10.04
CA ALA A 71 0.07 -20.20 -11.11
C ALA A 71 1.07 -21.14 -11.83
N ALA A 72 2.29 -20.66 -12.08
CA ALA A 72 3.36 -21.49 -12.64
C ALA A 72 3.73 -22.64 -11.69
N ALA A 73 3.86 -22.37 -10.39
CA ALA A 73 4.12 -23.41 -9.39
C ALA A 73 2.99 -24.46 -9.36
N ALA A 74 1.72 -24.03 -9.43
CA ALA A 74 0.58 -24.93 -9.57
C ALA A 74 0.67 -25.79 -10.83
N GLY A 75 1.00 -25.19 -11.98
CA GLY A 75 1.12 -25.91 -13.27
C GLY A 75 2.27 -26.91 -13.30
N ILE A 76 3.44 -26.55 -12.76
CA ILE A 76 4.60 -27.44 -12.63
C ILE A 76 4.27 -28.65 -11.74
N SER A 77 3.37 -28.48 -10.78
CA SER A 77 2.89 -29.55 -9.90
C SER A 77 1.86 -30.48 -10.56
N GLY A 78 1.66 -30.37 -11.88
CA GLY A 78 0.75 -31.23 -12.64
C GLY A 78 -0.72 -30.86 -12.56
N ARG A 79 -1.07 -29.69 -11.99
CA ARG A 79 -2.47 -29.26 -11.89
C ARG A 79 -3.08 -28.98 -13.26
N PRO A 80 -4.36 -29.32 -13.49
CA PRO A 80 -5.04 -29.00 -14.73
C PRO A 80 -5.16 -27.49 -14.92
N GLY A 81 -5.17 -27.03 -16.18
CA GLY A 81 -5.13 -25.60 -16.52
C GLY A 81 -6.25 -24.76 -15.88
N ARG A 82 -7.42 -25.34 -15.62
CA ARG A 82 -8.51 -24.67 -14.90
C ARG A 82 -8.14 -24.31 -13.45
N GLU A 83 -7.44 -25.19 -12.74
CA GLU A 83 -6.97 -24.94 -11.37
C GLU A 83 -5.86 -23.90 -11.37
N VAL A 84 -4.95 -23.96 -12.35
CA VAL A 84 -3.92 -22.94 -12.58
C VAL A 84 -4.56 -21.57 -12.81
N GLY A 85 -5.63 -21.51 -13.61
CA GLY A 85 -6.40 -20.29 -13.86
C GLY A 85 -7.07 -19.73 -12.61
N VAL A 86 -7.67 -20.60 -11.78
CA VAL A 86 -8.26 -20.18 -10.49
C VAL A 86 -7.19 -19.69 -9.53
N VAL A 87 -6.03 -20.35 -9.46
CA VAL A 87 -4.89 -19.88 -8.65
C VAL A 87 -4.44 -18.49 -9.11
N PHE A 88 -4.24 -18.30 -10.42
CA PHE A 88 -3.88 -17.01 -10.98
C PHE A 88 -4.90 -15.92 -10.62
N ALA A 89 -6.19 -16.17 -10.85
CA ALA A 89 -7.26 -15.22 -10.57
C ALA A 89 -7.34 -14.88 -9.07
N THR A 90 -7.31 -15.89 -8.21
CA THR A 90 -7.33 -15.73 -6.75
C THR A 90 -6.18 -14.83 -6.29
N VAL A 91 -4.97 -15.11 -6.77
CA VAL A 91 -3.77 -14.37 -6.37
C VAL A 91 -3.80 -12.95 -6.92
N LEU A 92 -4.22 -12.75 -8.17
CA LEU A 92 -4.34 -11.44 -8.77
C LEU A 92 -5.35 -10.55 -8.01
N VAL A 93 -6.50 -11.10 -7.63
CA VAL A 93 -7.50 -10.39 -6.83
C VAL A 93 -6.95 -10.06 -5.44
N GLY A 94 -6.30 -11.01 -4.75
CA GLY A 94 -5.71 -10.72 -3.43
C GLY A 94 -4.58 -9.69 -3.49
N GLN A 95 -3.72 -9.72 -4.52
CA GLN A 95 -2.70 -8.69 -4.71
C GLN A 95 -3.32 -7.31 -5.01
N THR A 96 -4.43 -7.28 -5.75
CA THR A 96 -5.20 -6.05 -6.00
C THR A 96 -5.73 -5.46 -4.69
N ILE A 97 -6.30 -6.30 -3.81
CA ILE A 97 -6.74 -5.90 -2.46
C ILE A 97 -5.59 -5.30 -1.66
N LEU A 98 -4.42 -5.97 -1.63
CA LEU A 98 -3.24 -5.47 -0.92
C LEU A 98 -2.75 -4.12 -1.44
N GLY A 99 -2.75 -3.94 -2.77
CA GLY A 99 -2.37 -2.68 -3.42
C GLY A 99 -3.30 -1.53 -3.05
N TRP A 100 -4.62 -1.73 -3.20
CA TRP A 100 -5.61 -0.73 -2.82
C TRP A 100 -5.58 -0.40 -1.32
N HIS A 101 -5.48 -1.41 -0.46
CA HIS A 101 -5.37 -1.20 0.97
C HIS A 101 -4.11 -0.39 1.32
N ASN A 102 -2.97 -0.69 0.70
CA ASN A 102 -1.75 0.07 0.91
C ASN A 102 -1.92 1.54 0.49
N ASP A 103 -2.48 1.81 -0.69
CA ASP A 103 -2.70 3.18 -1.17
C ASP A 103 -3.69 3.97 -0.29
N LEU A 104 -4.72 3.32 0.23
CA LEU A 104 -5.65 3.92 1.19
C LEU A 104 -4.96 4.30 2.50
N VAL A 105 -4.14 3.39 3.05
CA VAL A 105 -3.40 3.62 4.30
C VAL A 105 -2.30 4.67 4.13
N ASP A 106 -1.62 4.68 2.98
CA ASP A 106 -0.50 5.59 2.70
C ASP A 106 -0.94 6.93 2.11
N ARG A 107 -2.23 7.17 1.84
CA ARG A 107 -2.71 8.35 1.11
C ARG A 107 -2.05 9.66 1.54
N ASP A 108 -2.12 10.00 2.82
CA ASP A 108 -1.60 11.29 3.30
C ASP A 108 -0.07 11.33 3.31
N ARG A 109 0.57 10.16 3.44
CA ARG A 109 2.02 10.03 3.36
C ARG A 109 2.50 10.20 1.92
N ASP A 110 1.91 9.47 0.99
CA ASP A 110 2.22 9.52 -0.44
C ASP A 110 1.96 10.93 -0.99
N ARG A 111 0.95 11.64 -0.47
CA ARG A 111 0.68 13.05 -0.78
C ARG A 111 1.76 14.00 -0.27
N ARG A 112 2.35 13.77 0.92
CA ARG A 112 3.46 14.61 1.43
C ARG A 112 4.76 14.48 0.63
N HIS A 113 4.94 13.35 -0.05
CA HIS A 113 6.13 13.06 -0.86
C HIS A 113 5.90 13.24 -2.36
N ASP A 114 4.76 13.83 -2.77
CA ASP A 114 4.36 14.03 -4.16
C ASP A 114 4.60 12.79 -5.04
N ARG A 115 4.29 11.59 -4.52
CA ARG A 115 4.65 10.34 -5.19
C ARG A 115 3.89 10.22 -6.53
N PRO A 116 4.60 10.15 -7.67
CA PRO A 116 3.94 10.04 -8.97
C PRO A 116 3.27 8.67 -9.12
N GLY A 117 2.16 8.63 -9.87
CA GLY A 117 1.48 7.38 -10.20
C GLY A 117 0.64 6.79 -9.06
N LYS A 118 0.28 7.61 -8.06
CA LYS A 118 -0.60 7.25 -6.94
C LYS A 118 -1.93 8.00 -7.03
N PRO A 119 -2.94 7.48 -7.76
CA PRO A 119 -4.19 8.21 -8.04
C PRO A 119 -4.92 8.72 -6.79
N VAL A 120 -4.89 7.95 -5.70
CA VAL A 120 -5.55 8.31 -4.44
C VAL A 120 -4.84 9.48 -3.74
N ALA A 121 -3.50 9.45 -3.70
CA ALA A 121 -2.70 10.52 -3.10
C ALA A 121 -2.74 11.82 -3.93
N GLN A 122 -2.88 11.69 -5.25
CA GLN A 122 -3.02 12.78 -6.21
C GLN A 122 -4.43 13.39 -6.26
N GLY A 123 -5.40 12.81 -5.54
CA GLY A 123 -6.80 13.25 -5.57
C GLY A 123 -7.55 12.93 -6.88
N LEU A 124 -6.97 12.11 -7.75
CA LEU A 124 -7.58 11.67 -9.01
C LEU A 124 -8.62 10.56 -8.79
N LEU A 125 -8.47 9.79 -7.71
CA LEU A 125 -9.36 8.69 -7.37
C LEU A 125 -9.89 8.86 -5.94
N ASP A 126 -11.21 8.90 -5.82
CA ASP A 126 -11.89 9.03 -4.53
C ASP A 126 -11.63 7.79 -3.63
N PRO A 127 -11.20 8.00 -2.36
CA PRO A 127 -10.95 6.89 -1.44
C PRO A 127 -12.18 6.00 -1.18
N GLY A 128 -13.39 6.57 -1.19
CA GLY A 128 -14.64 5.81 -1.02
C GLY A 128 -14.85 4.82 -2.17
N THR A 129 -14.53 5.23 -3.40
CA THR A 129 -14.53 4.34 -4.58
C THR A 129 -13.53 3.19 -4.42
N VAL A 130 -12.34 3.45 -3.88
CA VAL A 130 -11.34 2.40 -3.64
C VAL A 130 -11.79 1.45 -2.53
N TRP A 131 -12.39 1.95 -1.45
CA TRP A 131 -12.97 1.12 -0.40
C TRP A 131 -14.09 0.22 -0.94
N PHE A 132 -14.99 0.77 -1.75
CA PHE A 132 -16.05 -0.01 -2.40
C PHE A 132 -15.47 -1.12 -3.28
N ALA A 133 -14.52 -0.79 -4.16
CA ALA A 133 -13.87 -1.77 -5.02
C ALA A 133 -13.12 -2.85 -4.21
N LEU A 134 -12.44 -2.46 -3.13
CA LEU A 134 -11.77 -3.37 -2.20
C LEU A 134 -12.75 -4.34 -1.56
N LEU A 135 -13.91 -3.86 -1.08
CA LEU A 135 -14.94 -4.73 -0.50
C LEU A 135 -15.50 -5.72 -1.53
N CYS A 136 -15.77 -5.28 -2.76
CA CYS A 136 -16.17 -6.18 -3.85
C CYS A 136 -15.09 -7.23 -4.14
N ALA A 137 -13.81 -6.85 -4.14
CA ALA A 137 -12.71 -7.78 -4.33
C ALA A 137 -12.57 -8.78 -3.17
N VAL A 138 -12.81 -8.36 -1.92
CA VAL A 138 -12.86 -9.27 -0.76
C VAL A 138 -14.00 -10.28 -0.92
N LEU A 139 -15.19 -9.85 -1.34
CA LEU A 139 -16.30 -10.75 -1.62
C LEU A 139 -16.02 -11.73 -2.76
N LEU A 140 -15.15 -11.35 -3.71
CA LEU A 140 -14.72 -12.21 -4.82
C LEU A 140 -13.58 -13.16 -4.43
N VAL A 141 -12.60 -12.72 -3.64
CA VAL A 141 -11.42 -13.53 -3.31
C VAL A 141 -11.77 -14.72 -2.42
N VAL A 142 -12.79 -14.59 -1.56
CA VAL A 142 -13.25 -15.68 -0.70
C VAL A 142 -13.71 -16.89 -1.53
N PRO A 143 -14.73 -16.80 -2.40
CA PRO A 143 -15.16 -17.93 -3.23
C PRO A 143 -14.06 -18.44 -4.17
N LEU A 144 -13.23 -17.55 -4.73
CA LEU A 144 -12.08 -17.96 -5.56
C LEU A 144 -11.09 -18.83 -4.78
N SER A 145 -10.73 -18.42 -3.57
CA SER A 145 -9.77 -19.14 -2.73
C SER A 145 -10.30 -20.52 -2.32
N VAL A 146 -11.56 -20.61 -1.89
CA VAL A 146 -12.17 -21.88 -1.45
C VAL A 146 -12.55 -22.78 -2.63
N ALA A 147 -12.64 -22.26 -3.87
CA ALA A 147 -12.85 -23.10 -5.06
C ALA A 147 -11.71 -24.11 -5.27
N THR A 148 -10.53 -23.82 -4.73
CA THR A 148 -9.40 -24.76 -4.69
C THR A 148 -9.40 -25.68 -3.47
N GLY A 149 -10.43 -25.68 -2.62
CA GLY A 149 -10.44 -26.42 -1.35
C GLY A 149 -10.58 -25.48 -0.15
N VAL A 150 -11.39 -25.86 0.84
CA VAL A 150 -11.65 -25.01 2.02
C VAL A 150 -10.37 -24.79 2.81
N ARG A 151 -9.61 -25.87 3.09
CA ARG A 151 -8.36 -25.76 3.84
C ARG A 151 -7.33 -24.93 3.08
N ALA A 152 -7.18 -25.19 1.78
CA ALA A 152 -6.30 -24.39 0.92
C ALA A 152 -6.70 -22.91 0.93
N GLY A 153 -7.98 -22.62 0.71
CA GLY A 153 -8.51 -21.25 0.73
C GLY A 153 -8.25 -20.53 2.04
N LEU A 154 -8.40 -21.19 3.19
CA LEU A 154 -8.08 -20.60 4.50
C LEU A 154 -6.61 -20.19 4.62
N PHE A 155 -5.66 -20.99 4.12
CA PHE A 155 -4.24 -20.60 4.10
C PHE A 155 -3.99 -19.37 3.23
N TYR A 156 -4.66 -19.29 2.06
CA TYR A 156 -4.56 -18.10 1.20
C TYR A 156 -5.16 -16.86 1.87
N LEU A 157 -6.35 -16.97 2.46
CA LEU A 157 -7.02 -15.89 3.17
C LEU A 157 -6.22 -15.44 4.40
N ALA A 158 -5.58 -16.37 5.12
CA ALA A 158 -4.66 -16.05 6.20
C ALA A 158 -3.44 -15.26 5.67
N SER A 159 -2.87 -15.67 4.54
CA SER A 159 -1.76 -14.94 3.89
C SER A 159 -2.15 -13.51 3.51
N LEU A 160 -3.35 -13.35 2.95
CA LEU A 160 -3.93 -12.05 2.60
C LEU A 160 -4.16 -11.19 3.85
N ALA A 161 -4.71 -11.76 4.91
CA ALA A 161 -4.94 -11.07 6.18
C ALA A 161 -3.62 -10.59 6.81
N VAL A 162 -2.58 -11.43 6.79
CA VAL A 162 -1.22 -11.05 7.22
C VAL A 162 -0.69 -9.89 6.38
N GLY A 163 -0.87 -9.91 5.06
CA GLY A 163 -0.46 -8.82 4.18
C GLY A 163 -1.20 -7.51 4.44
N MET A 164 -2.52 -7.57 4.67
CA MET A 164 -3.30 -6.40 5.06
C MET A 164 -2.86 -5.83 6.40
N LEU A 165 -2.62 -6.71 7.39
CA LEU A 165 -2.11 -6.31 8.69
C LEU A 165 -0.71 -5.67 8.57
N ALA A 166 0.14 -6.20 7.69
CA ALA A 166 1.47 -5.67 7.40
C ALA A 166 1.44 -4.22 6.89
N ASN A 167 0.39 -3.82 6.17
CA ASN A 167 0.20 -2.43 5.75
C ASN A 167 -0.04 -1.47 6.93
N LEU A 168 -0.35 -1.98 8.11
CA LEU A 168 -0.61 -1.21 9.33
C LEU A 168 0.51 -1.36 10.36
N VAL A 169 0.92 -2.60 10.66
CA VAL A 169 1.83 -2.92 11.77
C VAL A 169 3.22 -3.32 11.29
N LEU A 170 4.23 -3.12 12.14
CA LEU A 170 5.64 -3.50 11.93
C LEU A 170 6.35 -2.88 10.70
N ARG A 171 5.62 -2.35 9.72
CA ARG A 171 6.15 -1.82 8.45
C ARG A 171 7.19 -0.71 8.59
N ARG A 172 7.15 0.05 9.68
CA ARG A 172 8.10 1.15 9.95
C ARG A 172 9.34 0.68 10.73
N GLY A 173 9.31 -0.52 11.28
CA GLY A 173 10.32 -1.04 12.21
C GLY A 173 11.21 -2.11 11.60
N LEU A 174 12.17 -2.57 12.41
CA LEU A 174 13.15 -3.59 12.02
C LEU A 174 12.52 -4.91 11.58
N LEU A 175 11.36 -5.24 12.14
CA LEU A 175 10.64 -6.49 11.87
C LEU A 175 9.67 -6.38 10.67
N SER A 176 9.81 -5.36 9.81
CA SER A 176 8.95 -5.19 8.64
C SER A 176 9.01 -6.36 7.64
N TRP A 177 10.06 -7.19 7.70
CA TRP A 177 10.21 -8.39 6.90
C TRP A 177 9.36 -9.57 7.40
N LEU A 178 8.95 -9.58 8.68
CA LEU A 178 8.29 -10.74 9.29
C LEU A 178 6.91 -11.03 8.66
N PRO A 179 6.03 -10.04 8.43
CA PRO A 179 4.77 -10.31 7.74
C PRO A 179 4.96 -10.82 6.32
N TRP A 180 5.99 -10.37 5.61
CA TRP A 180 6.31 -10.87 4.25
C TRP A 180 6.74 -12.33 4.27
N ALA A 181 7.62 -12.70 5.21
CA ALA A 181 8.02 -14.08 5.41
C ALA A 181 6.80 -14.97 5.72
N LEU A 182 5.93 -14.52 6.62
CA LEU A 182 4.73 -15.25 7.02
C LEU A 182 3.72 -15.39 5.86
N SER A 183 3.42 -14.32 5.12
CA SER A 183 2.51 -14.39 3.96
C SER A 183 3.00 -15.38 2.92
N TYR A 184 4.31 -15.37 2.59
CA TYR A 184 4.85 -16.30 1.62
C TYR A 184 4.92 -17.74 2.13
N ALA A 185 5.21 -17.95 3.42
CA ALA A 185 5.24 -19.27 4.06
C ALA A 185 3.89 -20.01 3.97
N LEU A 186 2.78 -19.27 3.83
CA LEU A 186 1.44 -19.84 3.71
C LEU A 186 1.10 -20.29 2.27
N TYR A 187 1.82 -19.82 1.25
CA TYR A 187 1.55 -20.18 -0.15
C TYR A 187 1.75 -21.67 -0.46
N PRO A 188 2.81 -22.34 0.03
CA PRO A 188 2.93 -23.79 -0.15
C PRO A 188 1.73 -24.55 0.39
N ALA A 189 1.16 -24.18 1.55
CA ALA A 189 -0.03 -24.84 2.09
C ALA A 189 -1.27 -24.63 1.20
N TYR A 190 -1.45 -23.41 0.67
CA TYR A 190 -2.51 -23.13 -0.32
C TYR A 190 -2.38 -24.00 -1.58
N LEU A 191 -1.16 -24.11 -2.13
CA LEU A 191 -0.92 -24.92 -3.32
C LEU A 191 -0.88 -26.43 -3.04
N SER A 192 -0.49 -26.83 -1.84
CA SER A 192 -0.31 -28.23 -1.47
C SER A 192 -1.65 -28.89 -1.15
N TYR A 193 -2.51 -28.25 -0.36
CA TYR A 193 -3.81 -28.81 -0.01
C TYR A 193 -4.86 -28.74 -1.12
N GLY A 194 -4.67 -27.83 -2.07
CA GLY A 194 -5.76 -27.51 -2.98
C GLY A 194 -6.09 -28.62 -3.99
N GLY A 195 -7.36 -28.65 -4.38
CA GLY A 195 -7.92 -29.43 -5.47
C GLY A 195 -8.88 -28.59 -6.31
N TRP A 196 -9.94 -29.22 -6.83
CA TRP A 196 -10.95 -28.58 -7.65
C TRP A 196 -12.34 -28.64 -7.02
N GLY A 197 -13.16 -27.63 -7.29
CA GLY A 197 -14.57 -27.62 -6.88
C GLY A 197 -14.77 -27.61 -5.37
N GLY A 198 -13.81 -27.07 -4.62
CA GLY A 198 -13.85 -27.03 -3.15
C GLY A 198 -13.36 -28.29 -2.45
N ALA A 199 -12.88 -29.30 -3.17
CA ALA A 199 -12.28 -30.49 -2.57
C ALA A 199 -10.82 -30.21 -2.13
N ASP A 200 -10.47 -30.65 -0.93
CA ASP A 200 -9.08 -30.72 -0.45
C ASP A 200 -8.49 -32.07 -0.90
N THR A 201 -7.64 -32.06 -1.93
CA THR A 201 -7.12 -33.31 -2.54
C THR A 201 -5.65 -33.59 -2.25
N GLY A 202 -4.93 -32.64 -1.63
CA GLY A 202 -3.51 -32.79 -1.36
C GLY A 202 -3.14 -33.00 0.12
N SER A 203 -1.85 -33.22 0.35
CA SER A 203 -1.23 -33.48 1.65
C SER A 203 -0.65 -32.20 2.26
N ALA A 204 -0.02 -32.28 3.43
CA ALA A 204 0.65 -31.13 4.03
C ALA A 204 1.88 -30.73 3.21
N PRO A 205 2.21 -29.42 3.10
CA PRO A 205 3.37 -29.01 2.35
C PRO A 205 4.65 -29.49 3.02
N GLU A 206 5.66 -29.80 2.21
CA GLU A 206 6.98 -30.14 2.75
C GLU A 206 7.56 -28.95 3.53
N PRO A 207 8.03 -29.13 4.79
CA PRO A 207 8.50 -28.03 5.63
C PRO A 207 9.60 -27.18 4.99
N VAL A 208 10.47 -27.81 4.19
CA VAL A 208 11.52 -27.10 3.45
C VAL A 208 10.95 -26.13 2.41
N MET A 209 9.84 -26.47 1.76
CA MET A 209 9.15 -25.59 0.80
C MET A 209 8.53 -24.39 1.51
N VAL A 210 7.97 -24.59 2.71
CA VAL A 210 7.45 -23.52 3.57
C VAL A 210 8.56 -22.54 3.95
N VAL A 211 9.72 -23.04 4.39
CA VAL A 211 10.87 -22.21 4.77
C VAL A 211 11.45 -21.45 3.57
N LEU A 212 11.61 -22.10 2.42
CA LEU A 212 12.11 -21.46 1.20
C LEU A 212 11.14 -20.39 0.68
N ALA A 213 9.82 -20.62 0.77
CA ALA A 213 8.83 -19.60 0.45
C ALA A 213 8.93 -18.41 1.42
N ALA A 214 9.12 -18.65 2.72
CA ALA A 214 9.34 -17.58 3.69
C ALA A 214 10.57 -16.72 3.35
N PHE A 215 11.68 -17.35 2.96
CA PHE A 215 12.88 -16.67 2.47
C PHE A 215 12.62 -15.87 1.19
N LEU A 216 11.83 -16.41 0.26
CA LEU A 216 11.42 -15.67 -0.93
C LEU A 216 10.67 -14.39 -0.54
N GLY A 217 9.75 -14.46 0.43
CA GLY A 217 9.04 -13.29 0.96
C GLY A 217 9.98 -12.22 1.52
N ILE A 218 11.02 -12.61 2.25
CA ILE A 218 12.05 -11.69 2.75
C ILE A 218 12.80 -11.00 1.60
N GLY A 219 13.18 -11.76 0.57
CA GLY A 219 13.86 -11.23 -0.61
C GLY A 219 13.00 -10.26 -1.40
N VAL A 220 11.72 -10.59 -1.59
CA VAL A 220 10.78 -9.70 -2.27
C VAL A 220 10.59 -8.41 -1.47
N HIS A 221 10.44 -8.48 -0.14
CA HIS A 221 10.38 -7.30 0.72
C HIS A 221 11.60 -6.38 0.56
N LEU A 222 12.81 -6.96 0.56
CA LEU A 222 14.05 -6.21 0.32
C LEU A 222 14.01 -5.52 -1.05
N LEU A 223 13.61 -6.23 -2.10
CA LEU A 223 13.59 -5.73 -3.48
C LEU A 223 12.61 -4.57 -3.64
N VAL A 224 11.37 -4.73 -3.16
CA VAL A 224 10.34 -3.69 -3.33
C VAL A 224 10.61 -2.47 -2.46
N SER A 225 11.29 -2.65 -1.32
CA SER A 225 11.66 -1.55 -0.43
C SER A 225 12.72 -0.62 -1.01
N LEU A 226 13.49 -1.05 -2.02
CA LEU A 226 14.56 -0.24 -2.64
C LEU A 226 14.07 1.11 -3.15
N TRP A 227 12.87 1.14 -3.75
CA TRP A 227 12.30 2.35 -4.32
C TRP A 227 11.74 3.31 -3.24
N GLY A 228 11.57 2.81 -2.01
CA GLY A 228 11.07 3.58 -0.86
C GLY A 228 12.14 4.13 0.05
N LEU A 229 13.42 3.77 -0.11
CA LEU A 229 14.47 4.07 0.89
C LEU A 229 14.59 5.54 1.26
N VAL A 230 14.62 6.45 0.28
CA VAL A 230 14.78 7.90 0.50
C VAL A 230 13.59 8.49 1.27
N PRO A 231 12.34 8.37 0.80
CA PRO A 231 11.18 8.87 1.54
C PRO A 231 10.96 8.15 2.88
N ASP A 232 11.28 6.86 2.99
CA ASP A 232 11.22 6.12 4.26
C ASP A 232 12.22 6.69 5.28
N ASN A 233 13.42 7.06 4.84
CA ASN A 233 14.41 7.71 5.70
C ASN A 233 13.95 9.11 6.16
N ALA A 234 13.37 9.89 5.24
CA ALA A 234 12.83 11.21 5.54
C ALA A 234 11.69 11.15 6.57
N ASP A 235 10.87 10.09 6.53
CA ASP A 235 9.82 9.83 7.52
C ASP A 235 10.32 9.16 8.81
N GLY A 236 11.64 8.97 8.97
CA GLY A 236 12.25 8.42 10.17
C GLY A 236 12.01 6.92 10.38
N TRP A 237 11.70 6.18 9.32
CA TRP A 237 11.52 4.72 9.40
C TRP A 237 12.84 4.03 9.77
N ARG A 238 12.75 2.80 10.27
CA ARG A 238 13.91 2.03 10.76
C ARG A 238 13.86 0.58 10.29
N THR A 239 13.38 0.36 9.07
CA THR A 239 13.24 -0.97 8.49
C THR A 239 14.59 -1.63 8.24
N LEU A 240 14.61 -2.97 8.21
CA LEU A 240 15.82 -3.72 7.85
C LEU A 240 16.34 -3.33 6.44
N PRO A 241 15.50 -3.26 5.37
CA PRO A 241 15.94 -2.77 4.08
C PRO A 241 16.56 -1.37 4.14
N LEU A 242 15.98 -0.44 4.90
CA LEU A 242 16.51 0.92 5.04
C LEU A 242 17.89 0.92 5.71
N ARG A 243 18.07 0.17 6.80
CA ARG A 243 19.37 0.08 7.48
C ARG A 243 20.44 -0.51 6.58
N LEU A 244 20.10 -1.53 5.79
CA LEU A 244 21.02 -2.11 4.81
C LEU A 244 21.31 -1.11 3.68
N GLY A 245 20.30 -0.38 3.21
CA GLY A 245 20.45 0.63 2.17
C GLY A 245 21.36 1.79 2.58
N LEU A 246 21.24 2.26 3.82
CA LEU A 246 22.13 3.29 4.38
C LEU A 246 23.58 2.81 4.55
N ARG A 247 23.79 1.51 4.79
CA ARG A 247 25.15 0.93 4.97
C ARG A 247 25.83 0.56 3.65
N LEU A 248 25.08 -0.03 2.72
CA LEU A 248 25.60 -0.62 1.49
C LEU A 248 25.48 0.33 0.29
N GLY A 249 24.55 1.28 0.35
CA GLY A 249 24.06 2.02 -0.82
C GLY A 249 23.03 1.21 -1.62
N ALA A 250 22.15 1.92 -2.34
CA ALA A 250 21.03 1.31 -3.07
C ALA A 250 21.48 0.29 -4.13
N SER A 251 22.53 0.60 -4.90
CA SER A 251 23.02 -0.28 -5.97
C SER A 251 23.58 -1.60 -5.44
N ARG A 252 24.40 -1.57 -4.38
CA ARG A 252 24.92 -2.81 -3.77
C ARG A 252 23.81 -3.61 -3.11
N LEU A 253 22.86 -2.94 -2.45
CA LEU A 253 21.71 -3.63 -1.87
C LEU A 253 20.87 -4.32 -2.96
N LEU A 254 20.66 -3.69 -4.12
CA LEU A 254 19.99 -4.31 -5.26
C LEU A 254 20.75 -5.56 -5.74
N SER A 255 22.07 -5.48 -5.92
CA SER A 255 22.88 -6.63 -6.34
C SER A 255 22.81 -7.79 -5.36
N VAL A 256 22.97 -7.52 -4.06
CA VAL A 256 22.88 -8.54 -2.99
C VAL A 256 21.48 -9.15 -2.94
N THR A 257 20.44 -8.32 -3.01
CA THR A 257 19.04 -8.79 -3.00
C THR A 257 18.74 -9.65 -4.22
N SER A 258 19.25 -9.27 -5.39
CA SER A 258 19.08 -10.04 -6.64
C SER A 258 19.78 -11.39 -6.57
N ALA A 259 21.01 -11.44 -6.06
CA ALA A 259 21.74 -12.69 -5.85
C ALA A 259 21.04 -13.60 -4.82
N TYR A 260 20.54 -13.03 -3.73
CA TYR A 260 19.74 -13.74 -2.73
C TYR A 260 18.46 -14.34 -3.33
N LEU A 261 17.70 -13.54 -4.09
CA LEU A 261 16.48 -14.00 -4.75
C LEU A 261 16.77 -15.11 -5.75
N LEU A 262 17.83 -14.97 -6.56
CA LEU A 262 18.24 -16.01 -7.50
C LEU A 262 18.57 -17.32 -6.76
N LEU A 263 19.34 -17.26 -5.68
CA LEU A 263 19.67 -18.44 -4.87
C LEU A 263 18.43 -19.12 -4.30
N VAL A 264 17.49 -18.35 -3.74
CA VAL A 264 16.24 -18.89 -3.18
C VAL A 264 15.37 -19.50 -4.26
N LEU A 265 15.26 -18.87 -5.43
CA LEU A 265 14.49 -19.39 -6.57
C LEU A 265 15.10 -20.69 -7.12
N VAL A 266 16.43 -20.76 -7.23
CA VAL A 266 17.13 -21.98 -7.62
C VAL A 266 16.91 -23.09 -6.59
N ALA A 267 17.01 -22.78 -5.29
CA ALA A 267 16.72 -23.73 -4.24
C ALA A 267 15.28 -24.24 -4.29
N LEU A 268 14.30 -23.35 -4.50
CA LEU A 268 12.89 -23.73 -4.68
C LEU A 268 12.70 -24.67 -5.88
N ALA A 269 13.36 -24.40 -7.01
CA ALA A 269 13.27 -25.23 -8.19
C ALA A 269 13.90 -26.61 -7.97
N VAL A 270 15.11 -26.66 -7.41
CA VAL A 270 15.85 -27.90 -7.16
C VAL A 270 15.14 -28.76 -6.11
N VAL A 271 14.79 -28.18 -4.96
CA VAL A 271 14.10 -28.90 -3.89
C VAL A 271 12.70 -29.28 -4.32
N GLY A 272 11.96 -28.38 -4.97
CA GLY A 272 10.63 -28.69 -5.51
C GLY A 272 10.63 -29.83 -6.52
N ALA A 273 11.69 -29.99 -7.32
CA ALA A 273 11.84 -31.13 -8.22
C ALA A 273 12.19 -32.44 -7.49
N GLN A 274 12.76 -32.39 -6.29
CA GLN A 274 13.15 -33.56 -5.50
C GLN A 274 12.02 -34.06 -4.59
N VAL A 275 11.32 -33.15 -3.91
CA VAL A 275 10.33 -33.49 -2.87
C VAL A 275 8.89 -33.10 -3.24
N GLY A 276 8.68 -32.36 -4.33
CA GLY A 276 7.38 -31.82 -4.70
C GLY A 276 6.93 -30.66 -3.78
N LEU A 277 5.68 -30.22 -3.94
CA LEU A 277 5.05 -29.29 -2.99
C LEU A 277 4.59 -29.99 -1.71
N ALA A 278 4.29 -31.28 -1.79
CA ALA A 278 3.69 -32.12 -0.77
C ALA A 278 4.19 -33.56 -0.99
N ARG A 279 4.26 -34.32 0.10
CA ARG A 279 4.58 -35.75 0.09
C ARG A 279 3.48 -36.59 -0.55
#